data_AF-A0A2S8DDP1-F1
#
_entry.id   AF-A0A2S8DDP1-F1
#
_cell.length_a   1.000
_cell.length_b   1.000
_cell.length_c   1.000
_cell.angle_alpha   90.00
_cell.angle_beta   90.00
_cell.angle_gamma   90.00
#
_symmetry.space_group_name_H-M   'P 1'
#
loop_
_entity.id
_entity.type
_entity.pdbx_description
1 polymer ?
#
loop_
_entity_poly.entity_id
_entity_poly.type
_entity_poly.pdbx_seq_one_letter_code
_entity_poly.pdbx_strand_id
1 'polypeptide(L)' 'MLHAYETAILEGEADHRDQYFSDEERASQQSMLICCSRAKGKRLVLDL' A
#
# COMPACT_ATOMS: atom_id res chain seq x y z
N MET A 1 -5.59 -4.69 -16.37
CA MET A 1 -5.90 -3.25 -16.21
C MET A 1 -6.25 -2.93 -14.74
N LEU A 2 -5.57 -3.54 -13.74
CA LEU A 2 -5.91 -3.41 -12.31
C LEU A 2 -4.75 -2.91 -11.42
N HIS A 3 -3.51 -2.81 -11.93
CA HIS A 3 -2.33 -2.43 -11.12
C HIS A 3 -1.78 -1.02 -11.42
N ALA A 4 -2.53 -0.14 -12.08
CA ALA A 4 -1.98 1.13 -12.56
C ALA A 4 -1.53 2.10 -11.44
N TYR A 5 -1.95 1.85 -10.19
CA TYR A 5 -1.66 2.67 -9.02
C TYR A 5 -1.01 1.86 -7.89
N GLU A 6 -0.47 0.68 -8.19
CA GLU A 6 0.30 -0.11 -7.24
C GLU A 6 1.76 0.36 -7.20
N THR A 7 2.31 0.50 -6.00
CA THR A 7 3.73 0.84 -5.76
C THR A 7 4.24 0.05 -4.56
N ALA A 8 5.54 -0.25 -4.57
CA ALA A 8 6.20 -0.93 -3.45
C ALA A 8 6.41 0.03 -2.27
N ILE A 9 6.24 -0.50 -1.07
CA ILE A 9 6.56 0.19 0.18
C ILE A 9 8.01 -0.17 0.55
N LEU A 10 8.87 0.84 0.65
CA LEU A 10 10.26 0.67 1.07
C LEU A 10 10.42 0.82 2.59
N GLU A 11 9.60 1.65 3.23
CA GLU A 11 9.63 1.88 4.69
C GLU A 11 8.26 2.38 5.19
N GLY A 12 7.79 1.82 6.32
CA GLY A 12 6.56 2.24 7.01
C GLY A 12 5.38 1.29 6.78
N GLU A 13 4.21 1.66 7.29
CA GLU A 13 2.98 0.87 7.15
C GLU A 13 1.88 1.67 6.41
N ALA A 14 1.28 1.04 5.41
CA ALA A 14 0.07 1.47 4.75
C ALA A 14 -1.19 1.14 5.57
N ASP A 15 -2.06 2.13 5.71
CA ASP A 15 -3.47 1.99 6.03
C ASP A 15 -4.22 1.60 4.75
N HIS A 16 -4.36 0.29 4.54
CA HIS A 16 -5.04 -0.28 3.39
C HIS A 16 -6.53 -0.01 3.44
N ARG A 17 -7.03 0.73 2.44
CA ARG A 17 -8.46 1.00 2.24
C ARG A 17 -8.96 0.46 0.90
N ASP A 18 -8.07 -0.16 0.16
CA ASP A 18 -8.40 -0.90 -1.03
C ASP A 18 -9.16 -2.19 -0.67
N GLN A 19 -9.94 -2.68 -1.62
CA GLN A 19 -10.59 -4.00 -1.56
C GLN A 19 -9.89 -4.99 -2.49
N TYR A 20 -8.67 -4.65 -2.94
CA TYR A 20 -7.95 -5.40 -3.95
C TYR A 20 -7.06 -6.47 -3.32
N PHE A 21 -6.25 -6.05 -2.34
CA PHE A 21 -5.38 -6.97 -1.61
C PHE A 21 -6.21 -7.83 -0.65
N SER A 22 -5.83 -9.11 -0.57
CA SER A 22 -6.21 -10.01 0.51
C SER A 22 -5.65 -9.55 1.85
N ASP A 23 -6.18 -10.09 2.95
CA ASP A 23 -5.70 -9.73 4.29
C ASP A 23 -4.22 -10.14 4.50
N GLU A 24 -3.75 -11.21 3.86
CA GLU A 24 -2.34 -11.64 3.89
C GLU A 24 -1.44 -10.64 3.15
N GLU A 25 -1.86 -10.19 1.97
CA GLU A 25 -1.13 -9.18 1.19
C GLU A 25 -1.08 -7.84 1.94
N ARG A 26 -2.21 -7.40 2.53
CA ARG A 26 -2.23 -6.20 3.38
C ARG A 26 -1.33 -6.36 4.61
N ALA A 27 -1.29 -7.53 5.23
CA ALA A 27 -0.42 -7.78 6.38
C ALA A 27 1.07 -7.78 6.01
N SER A 28 1.41 -8.11 4.76
CA SER A 28 2.80 -8.16 4.29
C SER A 28 3.45 -6.77 4.18
N GLN A 29 2.63 -5.71 3.99
CA GLN A 29 3.09 -4.33 3.84
C GLN A 29 4.14 -4.14 2.72
N GLN A 30 4.07 -4.98 1.67
CA GLN A 30 5.02 -4.93 0.55
C GLN A 30 4.66 -3.90 -0.52
N SER A 31 3.37 -3.72 -0.79
CA SER A 31 2.87 -2.77 -1.78
C SER A 31 1.56 -2.15 -1.33
N MET A 32 1.18 -1.03 -1.96
CA MET A 32 -0.10 -0.38 -1.73
C MET A 32 -0.68 0.21 -3.01
N LEU A 33 -2.00 0.40 -3.03
CA LEU A 33 -2.68 1.22 -4.03
C LEU A 33 -2.74 2.69 -3.56
N ILE A 34 -1.97 3.57 -4.19
CA ILE A 34 -1.84 4.98 -3.78
C ILE A 34 -3.10 5.83 -3.98
N CYS A 35 -4.05 5.35 -4.79
CA CYS A 35 -5.28 6.08 -5.09
C CYS A 35 -6.27 6.13 -3.90
N CYS A 36 -6.20 5.15 -3.00
CA CYS A 36 -7.18 4.98 -1.91
C CYS A 36 -6.55 4.72 -0.54
N SER A 37 -5.35 4.13 -0.49
CA SER A 37 -4.68 3.80 0.77
C SER A 37 -3.90 5.00 1.34
N ARG A 38 -3.54 4.95 2.63
CA ARG A 38 -2.85 6.04 3.34
C ARG A 38 -1.64 5.52 4.12
N ALA A 39 -0.87 6.40 4.73
CA ALA A 39 0.10 6.01 5.76
C ALA A 39 -0.63 5.79 7.09
N LYS A 40 -0.35 4.69 7.78
CA LYS A 40 -0.85 4.41 9.15
C LYS A 40 -0.11 5.21 10.21
N GLY A 41 1.09 5.70 9.88
CA GLY A 41 1.94 6.54 10.73
C GLY A 41 2.23 7.93 10.16
N LYS A 42 3.32 8.55 10.62
CA LYS A 42 3.72 9.90 10.21
C LYS A 42 4.48 9.94 8.87
N ARG A 43 5.06 8.82 8.44
CA ARG A 43 5.92 8.72 7.26
C ARG A 43 5.72 7.35 6.59
N LEU A 44 5.77 7.36 5.27
CA LEU A 44 5.77 6.18 4.40
C LEU A 44 6.73 6.50 3.23
N VAL A 45 7.60 5.55 2.88
CA VAL A 45 8.56 5.68 1.76
C VAL A 45 8.16 4.69 0.68
N LEU A 46 8.00 5.18 -0.55
CA LEU A 46 7.49 4.44 -1.69
C LEU A 46 8.50 4.42 -2.83
N ASP A 47 8.47 3.36 -3.63
CA ASP A 47 9.24 3.24 -4.87
C ASP A 47 8.38 3.69 -6.06
N LEU A 48 8.56 4.94 -6.49
CA LEU A 48 7.75 5.62 -7.51
C LEU A 48 8.57 5.95 -8.76
#